data_AF-W2XHQ2-F1
#
_entry.id   AF-W2XHQ2-F1
#
_cell.length_a   1.000
_cell.length_b   1.000
_cell.length_c   1.000
_cell.angle_alpha   90.00
_cell.angle_beta   90.00
_cell.angle_gamma   90.00
#
_symmetry.space_group_name_H-M   'P 1'
#
loop_
_entity.id
_entity.type
_entity.pdbx_description
1 polymer ?
#
loop_
_entity_poly.entity_id
_entity_poly.type
_entity_poly.pdbx_seq_one_letter_code
_entity_poly.pdbx_strand_id
1 'polypeptide(L)'
;MKRHKQVVKSVVNTQHASNSPTPTLPINVDSQMYESPLKKMKKSMSQHPQEILTTIDEIRDFINSNDVSNPDVRSSVRIRARLLWMSEDTVRSFDHAGNTTQHHFLRLYLGEEQAPEPIEQQQQEYQDAQKQDAMHANQYLITTSLYQIDLADPRLPGEGSVITFTPTKMRIYHNCVQLDTKLHNITVATKPLKP
;
A
#
# COMPACT_ATOMS: atom_id res chain seq x y z
N MET A 1 23.79 -22.76 91.33
CA MET A 1 22.55 -23.35 91.90
C MET A 1 21.85 -24.17 90.84
N LYS A 2 21.78 -25.48 91.02
CA LYS A 2 21.08 -26.44 90.15
C LYS A 2 19.59 -26.44 90.53
N ARG A 3 18.67 -26.40 89.56
CA ARG A 3 17.29 -26.87 89.76
C ARG A 3 16.85 -27.75 88.59
N HIS A 4 16.41 -28.94 88.97
CA HIS A 4 15.88 -29.99 88.11
C HIS A 4 14.39 -29.77 87.80
N LYS A 5 14.01 -30.38 86.68
CA LYS A 5 12.68 -30.64 86.10
C LYS A 5 11.52 -30.75 87.10
N GLN A 6 10.34 -30.30 86.64
CA GLN A 6 9.14 -31.11 86.80
C GLN A 6 8.23 -31.01 85.57
N VAL A 7 7.76 -32.18 85.17
CA VAL A 7 6.77 -32.46 84.11
C VAL A 7 5.39 -32.21 84.69
N VAL A 8 4.49 -31.60 83.91
CA VAL A 8 3.05 -31.86 84.05
C VAL A 8 2.50 -32.17 82.66
N LYS A 9 2.07 -33.43 82.50
CA LYS A 9 1.17 -33.87 81.46
C LYS A 9 -0.24 -33.41 81.82
N SER A 10 -0.96 -32.81 80.88
CA SER A 10 -2.43 -32.80 80.88
C SER A 10 -2.91 -33.31 79.52
N VAL A 11 -3.58 -34.46 79.59
CA VAL A 11 -4.39 -35.12 78.56
C VAL A 11 -5.72 -34.32 78.52
N VAL A 12 -6.48 -34.11 77.45
CA VAL A 12 -7.24 -35.06 76.61
C VAL A 12 -7.96 -34.25 75.52
N ASN A 13 -8.12 -34.86 74.34
CA ASN A 13 -9.07 -34.58 73.25
C ASN A 13 -9.14 -33.15 72.69
N THR A 14 -9.05 -33.03 71.38
CA THR A 14 -10.25 -32.86 70.53
C THR A 14 -9.90 -33.18 69.08
N GLN A 15 -10.89 -33.72 68.41
CA GLN A 15 -10.94 -34.32 67.09
C GLN A 15 -10.42 -33.42 65.97
N HIS A 16 -9.94 -34.09 64.92
CA HIS A 16 -9.65 -33.52 63.62
C HIS A 16 -10.85 -32.72 63.07
N ALA A 17 -10.65 -31.43 62.84
CA ALA A 17 -11.42 -30.65 61.90
C ALA A 17 -10.44 -29.98 60.93
N SER A 18 -10.38 -30.55 59.75
CA SER A 18 -9.67 -30.08 58.57
C SER A 18 -10.19 -28.72 58.13
N ASN A 19 -9.34 -27.68 58.19
CA ASN A 19 -9.51 -26.46 57.41
C ASN A 19 -8.21 -26.19 56.64
N SER A 20 -8.20 -26.64 55.39
CA SER A 20 -7.19 -26.29 54.40
C SER A 20 -7.32 -24.80 54.07
N PRO A 21 -6.22 -24.02 54.00
CA PRO A 21 -6.30 -22.66 53.49
C PRO A 21 -6.60 -22.72 51.99
N THR A 22 -7.65 -22.02 51.56
CA THR A 22 -8.01 -21.82 50.16
C THR A 22 -6.84 -21.14 49.44
N PRO A 23 -6.26 -21.74 48.38
CA PRO A 23 -5.26 -21.03 47.59
C PRO A 23 -6.01 -20.00 46.74
N THR A 24 -5.81 -18.72 47.07
CA THR A 24 -6.24 -17.62 46.21
C THR A 24 -5.52 -17.77 44.87
N LEU A 25 -6.27 -18.15 43.83
CA LEU A 25 -5.77 -18.10 42.46
C LEU A 25 -5.34 -16.66 42.17
N PRO A 26 -4.12 -16.42 41.64
CA PRO A 26 -3.75 -15.10 41.18
C PRO A 26 -4.74 -14.70 40.08
N ILE A 27 -5.43 -13.59 40.30
CA ILE A 27 -6.29 -12.97 39.29
C ILE A 27 -5.37 -12.71 38.10
N ASN A 28 -5.59 -13.42 37.00
CA ASN A 28 -4.94 -13.18 35.72
C ASN A 28 -5.54 -11.89 35.15
N VAL A 29 -5.05 -10.74 35.61
CA VAL A 29 -5.55 -9.41 35.21
C VAL A 29 -5.13 -9.06 33.76
N ASP A 30 -4.29 -9.85 33.09
CA ASP A 30 -3.62 -9.38 31.86
C ASP A 30 -3.93 -10.18 30.58
N SER A 31 -4.92 -11.07 30.60
CA SER A 31 -5.34 -11.82 29.40
C SER A 31 -6.58 -11.26 28.69
N GLN A 32 -7.29 -10.29 29.28
CA GLN A 32 -8.52 -9.72 28.68
C GLN A 32 -8.30 -8.47 27.82
N MET A 33 -7.10 -7.88 27.78
CA MET A 33 -6.82 -6.66 27.02
C MET A 33 -5.89 -6.85 25.81
N TYR A 34 -5.32 -8.05 25.62
CA TYR A 34 -4.47 -8.34 24.47
C TYR A 34 -5.30 -8.61 23.21
N GLU A 35 -5.29 -7.67 22.28
CA GLU A 35 -5.74 -7.91 20.90
C GLU A 35 -4.53 -8.25 20.02
N SER A 36 -4.59 -9.39 19.32
CA SER A 36 -3.49 -9.83 18.47
C SER A 36 -3.26 -8.87 17.29
N PRO A 37 -2.00 -8.69 16.82
CA PRO A 37 -1.71 -7.86 15.65
C PRO A 37 -2.54 -8.22 14.41
N LEU A 38 -2.81 -9.51 14.19
CA LEU A 38 -3.65 -9.97 13.07
C LEU A 38 -5.10 -9.49 13.20
N LYS A 39 -5.66 -9.46 14.42
CA LYS A 39 -7.02 -9.00 14.67
C LYS A 39 -7.11 -7.47 14.52
N LYS A 40 -6.14 -6.73 15.07
CA LYS A 40 -5.99 -5.28 14.87
C LYS A 40 -5.92 -4.91 13.39
N MET A 41 -5.09 -5.64 12.63
CA MET A 41 -4.92 -5.44 11.19
C MET A 41 -6.23 -5.67 10.42
N LYS A 42 -6.90 -6.82 10.63
CA LYS A 42 -8.18 -7.11 9.95
C LYS A 42 -9.25 -6.05 10.25
N LYS A 43 -9.34 -5.61 11.50
CA LYS A 43 -10.26 -4.55 11.92
C LYS A 43 -9.94 -3.24 11.20
N SER A 44 -8.68 -2.81 11.22
CA SER A 44 -8.25 -1.59 10.53
C SER A 44 -8.52 -1.64 9.02
N MET A 45 -8.19 -2.75 8.35
CA MET A 45 -8.41 -2.92 6.92
C MET A 45 -9.91 -2.89 6.55
N SER A 46 -10.79 -3.41 7.41
CA SER A 46 -12.24 -3.36 7.18
C SER A 46 -12.85 -1.97 7.34
N GLN A 47 -12.20 -1.08 8.09
CA GLN A 47 -12.69 0.27 8.38
C GLN A 47 -12.27 1.29 7.31
N HIS A 48 -11.26 0.96 6.51
CA HIS A 48 -10.73 1.84 5.47
C HIS A 48 -10.70 1.11 4.12
N PRO A 49 -11.89 0.84 3.53
CA PRO A 49 -11.94 0.32 2.18
C PRO A 49 -11.28 1.32 1.23
N GLN A 50 -10.41 0.82 0.35
CA GLN A 50 -9.76 1.64 -0.64
C GLN A 50 -10.70 1.89 -1.80
N GLU A 51 -10.85 3.14 -2.18
CA GLU A 51 -11.56 3.53 -3.40
C GLU A 51 -10.72 3.15 -4.63
N ILE A 52 -11.37 2.65 -5.68
CA ILE A 52 -10.71 2.29 -6.93
C ILE A 52 -11.11 3.31 -7.98
N LEU A 53 -10.13 4.05 -8.50
CA LEU A 53 -10.31 5.01 -9.58
C LEU A 53 -9.90 4.35 -10.90
N THR A 54 -10.77 4.44 -11.91
CA THR A 54 -10.65 3.71 -13.17
C THR A 54 -10.60 4.61 -14.41
N THR A 55 -11.04 5.86 -14.26
CA THR A 55 -11.05 6.89 -15.31
C THR A 55 -10.10 8.03 -15.00
N ILE A 56 -9.69 8.77 -16.02
CA ILE A 56 -8.82 9.95 -15.88
C ILE A 56 -9.54 11.05 -15.12
N ASP A 57 -10.85 11.23 -15.37
CA ASP A 57 -11.63 12.27 -14.71
C ASP A 57 -11.85 11.98 -13.22
N GLU A 58 -12.10 10.74 -12.82
CA GLU A 58 -12.11 10.34 -11.40
C GLU A 58 -10.78 10.67 -10.72
N ILE A 59 -9.65 10.42 -11.40
CA ILE A 59 -8.32 10.72 -10.85
C ILE A 59 -8.11 12.23 -10.74
N ARG A 60 -8.53 13.01 -11.73
CA ARG A 60 -8.47 14.47 -11.68
C ARG A 60 -9.31 15.03 -10.53
N ASP A 61 -10.55 14.58 -10.43
CA ASP A 61 -11.49 15.02 -9.41
C ASP A 61 -10.96 14.66 -8.01
N PHE A 62 -10.39 13.47 -7.85
CA PHE A 62 -9.74 13.07 -6.61
C PHE A 62 -8.57 14.01 -6.26
N ILE A 63 -7.68 14.31 -7.21
CA ILE A 63 -6.54 15.21 -6.98
C ILE A 63 -7.00 16.64 -6.64
N ASN A 64 -8.02 17.14 -7.31
CA ASN A 64 -8.53 18.50 -7.11
C ASN A 64 -9.31 18.66 -5.81
N SER A 65 -9.95 17.58 -5.33
CA SER A 65 -10.83 17.62 -4.16
C SER A 65 -10.12 17.24 -2.86
N ASN A 66 -8.89 16.72 -2.92
CA ASN A 66 -8.19 16.19 -1.76
C ASN A 66 -6.77 16.74 -1.61
N ASP A 67 -6.27 16.79 -0.37
CA ASP A 67 -4.86 17.06 -0.10
C ASP A 67 -4.00 15.84 -0.40
N VAL A 68 -3.66 15.66 -1.68
CA VAL A 68 -2.80 14.56 -2.13
C VAL A 68 -1.34 14.70 -1.69
N SER A 69 -0.96 15.76 -0.96
CA SER A 69 0.33 15.81 -0.27
C SER A 69 0.36 14.92 0.98
N ASN A 70 -0.81 14.65 1.57
CA ASN A 70 -0.98 13.71 2.68
C ASN A 70 -0.84 12.24 2.20
N PRO A 71 0.11 11.45 2.74
CA PRO A 71 0.27 10.05 2.40
C PRO A 71 -0.98 9.19 2.67
N ASP A 72 -1.74 9.49 3.73
CA ASP A 72 -2.92 8.71 4.10
C ASP A 72 -4.01 8.84 3.04
N VAL A 73 -4.20 10.05 2.50
CA VAL A 73 -5.11 10.33 1.37
C VAL A 73 -4.67 9.57 0.12
N ARG A 74 -3.38 9.56 -0.22
CA ARG A 74 -2.92 8.77 -1.39
C ARG A 74 -3.06 7.27 -1.16
N SER A 75 -2.91 6.82 0.08
CA SER A 75 -3.01 5.40 0.43
C SER A 75 -4.45 4.88 0.43
N SER A 76 -5.45 5.77 0.50
CA SER A 76 -6.87 5.43 0.50
C SER A 76 -7.41 5.11 -0.89
N VAL A 77 -6.63 5.33 -1.96
CA VAL A 77 -7.03 5.01 -3.33
C VAL A 77 -6.15 3.93 -3.96
N ARG A 78 -6.71 3.28 -4.97
CA ARG A 78 -6.03 2.44 -5.94
C ARG A 78 -6.39 2.92 -7.33
N ILE A 79 -5.40 2.98 -8.21
CA ILE A 79 -5.62 3.25 -9.63
C ILE A 79 -5.70 1.91 -10.32
N ARG A 80 -6.74 1.70 -11.13
CA ARG A 80 -6.87 0.54 -12.00
C ARG A 80 -6.99 0.98 -13.45
N ALA A 81 -6.02 0.58 -14.26
CA ALA A 81 -5.85 1.12 -15.61
C ALA A 81 -5.22 0.07 -16.53
N ARG A 82 -5.40 0.23 -17.84
CA ARG A 82 -4.81 -0.65 -18.86
C ARG A 82 -3.43 -0.13 -19.23
N LEU A 83 -2.41 -0.96 -19.10
CA LEU A 83 -1.07 -0.61 -19.57
C LEU A 83 -1.04 -0.63 -21.10
N LEU A 84 -0.75 0.51 -21.72
CA LEU A 84 -0.64 0.61 -23.17
C LEU A 84 0.80 0.38 -23.62
N TRP A 85 1.76 1.17 -23.15
CA TRP A 85 3.18 0.94 -23.43
C TRP A 85 4.07 1.50 -22.34
N MET A 86 5.37 1.20 -22.43
CA MET A 86 6.40 1.69 -21.53
C MET A 86 7.51 2.39 -22.32
N SER A 87 8.10 3.43 -21.74
CA SER A 87 9.28 4.08 -22.31
C SER A 87 10.28 4.44 -21.22
N GLU A 88 11.56 4.26 -21.51
CA GLU A 88 12.62 4.80 -20.67
C GLU A 88 12.73 6.31 -20.88
N ASP A 89 12.95 7.04 -19.79
CA ASP A 89 13.12 8.50 -19.82
C ASP A 89 14.21 8.87 -18.80
N THR A 90 14.93 9.94 -19.10
CA THR A 90 16.07 10.41 -18.32
C THR A 90 15.96 11.90 -18.10
N VAL A 91 15.77 12.30 -16.84
CA VAL A 91 15.82 13.71 -16.46
C VAL A 91 17.19 14.01 -15.87
N ARG A 92 17.83 15.07 -16.37
CA ARG A 92 19.02 15.65 -15.76
C ARG A 92 18.60 16.72 -14.75
N SER A 93 19.16 16.63 -13.55
CA SER A 93 19.13 17.72 -12.58
C SER A 93 20.54 18.22 -12.31
N PHE A 94 20.66 19.51 -12.02
CA PHE A 94 21.91 20.15 -11.63
C PHE A 94 21.81 20.51 -10.15
N ASP A 95 22.81 20.13 -9.36
CA ASP A 95 22.92 20.63 -8.00
C ASP A 95 23.45 22.08 -7.98
N HIS A 96 23.50 22.69 -6.80
CA HIS A 96 23.94 24.08 -6.65
C HIS A 96 25.44 24.28 -6.94
N ALA A 97 26.21 23.18 -7.01
CA ALA A 97 27.61 23.16 -7.39
C ALA A 97 27.81 22.90 -8.90
N GLY A 98 26.72 22.73 -9.66
CA GLY A 98 26.74 22.43 -11.09
C GLY A 98 26.98 20.95 -11.41
N ASN A 99 27.02 20.06 -10.42
CA ASN A 99 27.11 18.63 -10.67
C ASN A 99 25.82 18.12 -11.28
N THR A 100 25.94 17.27 -12.29
CA THR A 100 24.80 16.67 -12.97
C THR A 100 24.45 15.34 -12.31
N THR A 101 23.20 15.18 -11.90
CA THR A 101 22.61 13.88 -11.59
C THR A 101 21.65 13.49 -12.71
N GLN A 102 21.79 12.27 -13.23
CA GLN A 102 20.83 11.70 -14.16
C GLN A 102 19.87 10.79 -13.39
N HIS A 103 18.58 11.08 -13.52
CA HIS A 103 17.52 10.26 -12.97
C HIS A 103 16.89 9.45 -14.09
N HIS A 104 17.24 8.16 -14.14
CA HIS A 104 16.55 7.20 -14.97
C HIS A 104 15.21 6.82 -14.33
N PHE A 105 14.14 6.88 -15.11
CA PHE A 105 12.86 6.33 -14.73
C PHE A 105 12.17 5.71 -15.94
N LEU A 106 11.44 4.64 -15.67
CA LEU A 106 10.53 4.04 -16.63
C LEU A 106 9.18 4.75 -16.54
N ARG A 107 8.65 5.22 -17.66
CA ARG A 107 7.30 5.77 -17.76
C ARG A 107 6.36 4.71 -18.33
N LEU A 108 5.26 4.49 -17.63
CA LEU A 108 4.13 3.70 -18.06
C LEU A 108 3.07 4.67 -18.59
N TYR A 109 2.58 4.42 -19.79
CA TYR A 109 1.42 5.11 -20.35
C TYR A 109 0.22 4.18 -20.23
N LEU A 110 -0.78 4.64 -19.48
CA LEU A 110 -1.96 3.85 -19.18
C LEU A 110 -3.21 4.52 -19.77
N GLY A 111 -4.05 3.71 -20.39
CA GLY A 111 -5.42 4.08 -20.74
C GLY A 111 -6.38 3.68 -19.63
N GLU A 112 -7.62 4.14 -19.74
CA GLU A 112 -8.68 3.74 -18.82
C GLU A 112 -8.95 2.23 -18.90
N GLU A 113 -9.37 1.63 -17.79
CA GLU A 113 -9.60 0.17 -17.74
C GLU A 113 -10.62 -0.29 -18.80
N GLN A 114 -11.72 0.46 -18.90
CA GLN A 114 -12.90 0.11 -19.69
C GLN A 114 -12.88 0.69 -21.12
N ALA A 115 -11.74 1.24 -21.57
CA ALA A 115 -11.60 1.73 -22.93
C ALA A 115 -12.01 0.62 -23.94
N PRO A 116 -13.05 0.87 -24.78
CA PRO A 116 -13.63 -0.15 -25.65
C PRO A 116 -12.73 -0.50 -26.84
N GLU A 117 -11.81 0.39 -27.19
CA GLU A 117 -10.91 0.22 -28.33
C GLU A 117 -9.90 -0.92 -28.09
N PRO A 118 -9.52 -1.67 -29.13
CA PRO A 118 -8.40 -2.59 -29.08
C PRO A 118 -7.10 -1.89 -28.64
N ILE A 119 -6.21 -2.65 -28.00
CA ILE A 119 -4.95 -2.09 -27.49
C ILE A 119 -4.10 -1.51 -28.62
N GLU A 120 -4.01 -2.19 -29.76
CA GLU A 120 -3.18 -1.78 -30.89
C GLU A 120 -3.66 -0.44 -31.46
N GLN A 121 -4.98 -0.23 -31.50
CA GLN A 121 -5.57 1.03 -31.94
C GLN A 121 -5.22 2.16 -30.95
N GLN A 122 -5.40 1.93 -29.64
CA GLN A 122 -5.06 2.91 -28.62
C GLN A 122 -3.57 3.30 -28.67
N GLN A 123 -2.68 2.30 -28.75
CA GLN A 123 -1.23 2.53 -28.86
C GLN A 123 -0.90 3.39 -30.08
N GLN A 124 -1.40 3.02 -31.26
CA GLN A 124 -1.13 3.74 -32.50
C GLN A 124 -1.61 5.19 -32.44
N GLU A 125 -2.87 5.41 -32.06
CA GLU A 125 -3.47 6.74 -32.04
C GLU A 125 -2.78 7.65 -31.03
N TYR A 126 -2.53 7.17 -29.81
CA TYR A 126 -1.86 8.00 -28.79
C TYR A 126 -0.41 8.27 -29.12
N GLN A 127 0.34 7.31 -29.66
CA GLN A 127 1.73 7.52 -30.04
C GLN A 127 1.85 8.49 -31.23
N ASP A 128 0.94 8.43 -32.20
CA ASP A 128 0.91 9.39 -33.29
C ASP A 128 0.48 10.79 -32.83
N ALA A 129 -0.47 10.88 -31.91
CA ALA A 129 -0.84 12.14 -31.27
C ALA A 129 0.33 12.73 -30.48
N GLN A 130 1.10 11.89 -29.77
CA GLN A 130 2.29 12.34 -29.03
C GLN A 130 3.39 12.90 -29.93
N LYS A 131 3.55 12.38 -31.16
CA LYS A 131 4.50 12.94 -32.15
C LYS A 131 4.11 14.34 -32.61
N GLN A 132 2.81 14.67 -32.60
CA GLN A 132 2.27 15.96 -33.01
C GLN A 132 2.24 16.96 -31.85
N ASP A 133 1.64 16.56 -30.73
CA ASP A 133 1.56 17.33 -29.49
C ASP A 133 1.51 16.39 -28.28
N ALA A 134 2.69 16.09 -27.73
CA ALA A 134 2.84 15.25 -26.56
C ALA A 134 2.08 15.78 -25.33
N MET A 135 2.00 17.09 -25.15
CA MET A 135 1.35 17.66 -23.97
C MET A 135 -0.16 17.54 -24.07
N HIS A 136 -0.74 17.76 -25.24
CA HIS A 136 -2.18 17.56 -25.46
C HIS A 136 -2.57 16.08 -25.37
N ALA A 137 -1.82 15.19 -26.03
CA ALA A 137 -2.09 13.74 -26.00
C ALA A 137 -2.03 13.18 -24.57
N ASN A 138 -1.07 13.62 -23.75
CA ASN A 138 -0.92 13.18 -22.36
C ASN A 138 -2.05 13.62 -21.43
N GLN A 139 -2.97 14.50 -21.86
CA GLN A 139 -4.20 14.78 -21.11
C GLN A 139 -5.19 13.62 -21.17
N TYR A 140 -5.05 12.72 -22.13
CA TYR A 140 -5.92 11.55 -22.31
C TYR A 140 -5.25 10.24 -21.88
N LEU A 141 -4.14 10.34 -21.14
CA LEU A 141 -3.40 9.21 -20.60
C LEU A 141 -3.14 9.42 -19.11
N ILE A 142 -3.07 8.31 -18.38
CA ILE A 142 -2.50 8.28 -17.05
C ILE A 142 -1.01 7.94 -17.22
N THR A 143 -0.13 8.88 -16.88
CA THR A 143 1.32 8.64 -16.93
C THR A 143 1.82 8.27 -15.55
N THR A 144 2.48 7.12 -15.42
CA THR A 144 3.04 6.65 -14.15
C THR A 144 4.55 6.46 -14.25
N SER A 145 5.31 7.04 -13.32
CA SER A 145 6.77 6.91 -13.29
C SER A 145 7.24 5.90 -12.25
N LEU A 146 8.17 5.03 -12.66
CA LEU A 146 8.91 4.09 -11.83
C LEU A 146 10.39 4.46 -11.81
N TYR A 147 10.90 4.83 -10.65
CA TYR A 147 12.30 5.22 -10.50
C TYR A 147 13.22 4.00 -10.43
N GLN A 148 14.36 4.05 -11.13
CA GLN A 148 15.42 3.03 -11.07
C GLN A 148 14.94 1.62 -11.46
N ILE A 149 14.02 1.53 -12.41
CA ILE A 149 13.55 0.27 -12.99
C ILE A 149 13.92 0.29 -14.48
N ASP A 150 14.53 -0.80 -14.95
CA ASP A 150 14.85 -0.99 -16.36
C ASP A 150 13.68 -1.62 -17.10
N LEU A 151 13.53 -1.33 -18.40
CA LEU A 151 12.45 -1.89 -19.21
C LEU A 151 12.50 -3.44 -19.29
N ALA A 152 13.67 -4.02 -19.06
CA ALA A 152 13.88 -5.48 -19.05
C ALA A 152 13.53 -6.16 -17.70
N ASP A 153 13.07 -5.43 -16.68
CA ASP A 153 12.74 -6.03 -15.39
C ASP A 153 11.61 -7.07 -15.54
N PRO A 154 11.85 -8.35 -15.18
CA PRO A 154 10.89 -9.43 -15.43
C PRO A 154 9.62 -9.35 -14.58
N ARG A 155 9.57 -8.44 -13.59
CA ARG A 155 8.38 -8.21 -12.76
C ARG A 155 7.44 -7.20 -13.41
N LEU A 156 7.85 -6.54 -14.50
CA LEU A 156 6.99 -5.61 -15.21
C LEU A 156 5.77 -6.33 -15.81
N PRO A 157 4.58 -5.73 -15.71
CA PRO A 157 3.40 -6.22 -16.40
C PRO A 157 3.60 -6.12 -17.92
N GLY A 158 3.01 -7.06 -18.67
CA GLY A 158 2.97 -6.97 -20.13
C GLY A 158 1.97 -5.90 -20.59
N GLU A 159 2.22 -5.31 -21.76
CA GLU A 159 1.27 -4.41 -22.43
C GLU A 159 -0.10 -5.11 -22.57
N GLY A 160 -1.17 -4.32 -22.42
CA GLY A 160 -2.56 -4.77 -22.41
C GLY A 160 -3.04 -5.33 -21.07
N SER A 161 -2.14 -5.55 -20.11
CA SER A 161 -2.54 -5.93 -18.75
C SER A 161 -3.37 -4.80 -18.13
N VAL A 162 -4.46 -5.15 -17.46
CA VAL A 162 -5.08 -4.25 -16.48
C VAL A 162 -4.31 -4.39 -15.19
N ILE A 163 -3.73 -3.27 -14.73
CA ILE A 163 -2.93 -3.21 -13.51
C ILE A 163 -3.66 -2.42 -12.44
N THR A 164 -3.40 -2.74 -11.18
CA THR A 164 -3.85 -1.99 -10.02
C THR A 164 -2.66 -1.59 -9.18
N PHE A 165 -2.59 -0.32 -8.77
CA PHE A 165 -1.49 0.18 -7.94
C PHE A 165 -1.89 1.31 -7.01
N THR A 166 -1.09 1.49 -5.96
CA THR A 166 -1.15 2.65 -5.06
C THR A 166 -0.21 3.74 -5.54
N PRO A 167 -0.66 4.98 -5.74
CA PRO A 167 0.23 6.07 -6.09
C PRO A 167 1.05 6.52 -4.86
N THR A 168 2.36 6.68 -5.02
CA THR A 168 3.22 7.34 -4.02
C THR A 168 3.21 8.85 -4.18
N LYS A 169 2.88 9.35 -5.36
CA LYS A 169 2.66 10.76 -5.69
C LYS A 169 1.53 10.86 -6.72
N MET A 170 0.73 11.91 -6.61
CA MET A 170 -0.31 12.24 -7.58
C MET A 170 -0.22 13.73 -7.88
N ARG A 171 -0.32 14.12 -9.15
CA ARG A 171 -0.38 15.53 -9.56
C ARG A 171 -1.07 15.68 -10.90
N ILE A 172 -1.62 16.87 -11.11
CA ILE A 172 -2.04 17.36 -12.42
C ILE A 172 -1.00 18.38 -12.87
N TYR A 173 -0.45 18.20 -14.08
CA TYR A 173 0.48 19.16 -14.70
C TYR A 173 0.00 19.48 -16.10
N HIS A 174 -0.39 20.73 -16.38
CA HIS A 174 -1.06 21.11 -17.63
C HIS A 174 -2.18 20.14 -18.02
N ASN A 175 -3.08 19.86 -17.07
CA ASN A 175 -4.20 18.92 -17.22
C ASN A 175 -3.81 17.43 -17.44
N CYS A 176 -2.51 17.09 -17.45
CA CYS A 176 -2.04 15.71 -17.54
C CYS A 176 -2.04 15.06 -16.15
N VAL A 177 -2.59 13.85 -16.06
CA VAL A 177 -2.49 13.03 -14.84
C VAL A 177 -1.11 12.38 -14.79
N GLN A 178 -0.32 12.75 -13.78
CA GLN A 178 1.01 12.21 -13.56
C GLN A 178 1.13 11.62 -12.16
N LEU A 179 1.46 10.34 -12.11
CA LEU A 179 1.54 9.56 -10.89
C LEU A 179 2.95 8.99 -10.73
N ASP A 180 3.36 8.76 -9.49
CA ASP A 180 4.54 7.94 -9.20
C ASP A 180 4.09 6.69 -8.44
N THR A 181 4.79 5.58 -8.63
CA THR A 181 4.65 4.43 -7.73
C THR A 181 5.95 3.63 -7.63
N LYS A 182 5.91 2.51 -6.90
CA LYS A 182 6.97 1.53 -6.82
C LYS A 182 6.50 0.25 -7.51
N LEU A 183 7.42 -0.45 -8.16
CA LEU A 183 7.08 -1.67 -8.90
C LEU A 183 6.37 -2.73 -8.03
N HIS A 184 6.75 -2.87 -6.77
CA HIS A 184 6.11 -3.82 -5.85
C HIS A 184 4.68 -3.43 -5.43
N ASN A 185 4.24 -2.20 -5.71
CA ASN A 185 2.86 -1.76 -5.49
C ASN A 185 1.96 -2.07 -6.70
N ILE A 186 2.53 -2.54 -7.82
CA ILE A 186 1.78 -2.88 -9.02
C ILE A 186 1.36 -4.34 -8.94
N THR A 187 0.07 -4.59 -9.16
CA THR A 187 -0.51 -5.93 -9.28
C THR A 187 -1.23 -6.04 -10.62
N VAL A 188 -1.14 -7.21 -11.26
CA VAL A 188 -1.89 -7.48 -12.49
C VAL A 188 -3.27 -8.01 -12.10
N ALA A 189 -4.31 -7.22 -12.38
CA ALA A 189 -5.71 -7.62 -12.16
C ALA A 189 -6.21 -8.52 -13.30
N THR A 190 -5.79 -8.26 -14.54
CA THR A 190 -6.15 -9.06 -15.71
C THR A 190 -4.98 -9.08 -16.68
N LYS A 191 -4.59 -10.26 -17.15
CA LYS A 191 -3.54 -10.41 -18.17
C LYS A 191 -4.09 -10.00 -19.55
N PRO A 192 -3.25 -9.55 -20.49
CA PRO A 192 -3.69 -9.28 -21.85
C PRO A 192 -4.37 -10.52 -22.41
N LEU A 193 -5.51 -10.32 -23.07
CA LEU A 193 -6.09 -11.35 -23.92
C LEU A 193 -5.05 -11.61 -25.01
N LYS A 194 -4.55 -12.85 -25.10
CA LYS A 194 -3.69 -13.22 -26.22
C LYS A 194 -4.49 -13.00 -27.51
N PRO A 195 -3.90 -12.38 -28.54
CA PRO A 195 -4.50 -12.39 -29.87
C PRO A 195 -4.69 -13.84 -30.37
#